data_AF-A0A229VXD0-F1
#
_entry.id   AF-A0A229VXD0-F1
#
_cell.length_a   1.000
_cell.length_b   1.000
_cell.length_c   1.000
_cell.angle_alpha   90.00
_cell.angle_beta   90.00
_cell.angle_gamma   90.00
#
_symmetry.space_group_name_H-M   'P 1'
#
loop_
_entity.id
_entity.type
_entity.pdbx_description
1 polymer ?
#
loop_
_entity_poly.entity_id
_entity_poly.type
_entity_poly.pdbx_seq_one_letter_code
_entity_poly.pdbx_strand_id
1 'polypeptide(L)'
;MSNMKRWLREMGIPSSQLAVQTNQSRSSITQKLNRKTEWQRRDCLRIRELYGLSSDFIQDLIPYEMEFPSGNPRGGDAALSSLCGRAAR
;
A
#
# COMPACT_ATOMS: atom_id res chain seq x y z
N MET A 1 3.71 -13.77 -4.71
CA MET A 1 3.04 -12.45 -4.86
C MET A 1 3.36 -11.66 -3.60
N SER A 2 3.73 -10.38 -3.68
CA SER A 2 4.03 -9.57 -2.48
C SER A 2 2.77 -9.27 -1.67
N ASN A 3 2.93 -9.08 -0.37
CA ASN A 3 1.91 -8.64 0.57
C ASN A 3 1.23 -7.35 0.07
N MET A 4 2.02 -6.35 -0.33
CA MET A 4 1.51 -5.11 -0.92
C MET A 4 0.70 -5.34 -2.19
N LYS A 5 1.13 -6.24 -3.08
CA LYS A 5 0.38 -6.55 -4.31
C LYS A 5 -0.93 -7.25 -4.02
N ARG A 6 -0.99 -8.11 -3.00
CA ARG A 6 -2.24 -8.74 -2.54
C ARG A 6 -3.16 -7.68 -1.94
N TRP A 7 -2.64 -6.87 -1.02
CA TRP A 7 -3.38 -5.81 -0.33
C TRP A 7 -3.99 -4.80 -1.31
N LEU A 8 -3.23 -4.32 -2.30
CA LEU A 8 -3.74 -3.42 -3.34
C LEU A 8 -4.93 -4.01 -4.10
N ARG A 9 -4.90 -5.32 -4.39
CA ARG A 9 -6.00 -6.00 -5.09
C ARG A 9 -7.24 -6.09 -4.20
N GLU A 10 -7.07 -6.38 -2.91
CA GLU A 10 -8.20 -6.46 -1.96
C GLU A 10 -8.81 -5.08 -1.69
N MET A 11 -7.98 -4.05 -1.61
CA MET A 11 -8.45 -2.66 -1.43
C MET A 11 -8.96 -2.02 -2.73
N GLY A 12 -8.84 -2.70 -3.88
CA GLY A 12 -9.23 -2.14 -5.18
C GLY A 12 -8.37 -0.95 -5.63
N ILE A 13 -7.18 -0.77 -5.07
CA ILE A 13 -6.31 0.37 -5.34
C ILE A 13 -5.39 0.01 -6.54
N PRO A 14 -5.46 0.77 -7.65
CA PRO A 14 -4.57 0.52 -8.77
C PRO A 14 -3.13 0.92 -8.43
N SER A 15 -2.15 0.14 -8.90
CA SER A 15 -0.72 0.41 -8.67
C SER A 15 -0.26 1.76 -9.22
N SER A 16 -0.95 2.30 -10.23
CA SER A 16 -0.75 3.65 -10.75
C SER A 16 -1.08 4.74 -9.74
N GLN A 17 -2.11 4.55 -8.90
CA GLN A 17 -2.47 5.48 -7.85
C GLN A 17 -1.43 5.47 -6.73
N LEU A 18 -0.94 4.29 -6.34
CA LEU A 18 0.16 4.18 -5.38
C LEU A 18 1.41 4.90 -5.88
N ALA A 19 1.72 4.80 -7.17
CA ALA A 19 2.86 5.49 -7.78
C ALA A 19 2.74 7.02 -7.68
N VAL A 20 1.55 7.57 -7.92
CA VAL A 20 1.29 9.02 -7.78
C VAL A 20 1.46 9.45 -6.32
N GLN A 21 0.87 8.73 -5.37
CA GLN A 21 0.91 9.10 -3.96
C GLN A 21 2.31 8.98 -3.33
N THR A 22 3.11 8.02 -3.79
CA THR A 22 4.50 7.83 -3.36
C THR A 22 5.50 8.66 -4.16
N ASN A 23 5.03 9.42 -5.16
CA ASN A 23 5.86 10.20 -6.08
C ASN A 23 6.97 9.34 -6.75
N GLN A 24 6.60 8.14 -7.17
CA GLN A 24 7.45 7.15 -7.81
C GLN A 24 6.97 6.87 -9.24
N SER A 25 7.87 6.39 -10.10
CA SER A 25 7.45 5.93 -11.42
C SER A 25 6.65 4.63 -11.33
N ARG A 26 5.68 4.45 -12.24
CA ARG A 26 4.87 3.21 -12.30
C ARG A 26 5.73 1.96 -12.44
N SER A 27 6.82 2.05 -13.20
CA SER A 27 7.78 0.96 -13.40
C SER A 27 8.48 0.58 -12.09
N SER A 28 8.94 1.57 -11.31
CA SER A 28 9.58 1.33 -10.02
C SER A 28 8.62 0.66 -9.02
N ILE A 29 7.38 1.16 -8.92
CA ILE A 29 6.35 0.52 -8.07
C ILE A 29 6.06 -0.90 -8.55
N THR A 30 5.95 -1.13 -9.86
CA THR A 30 5.72 -2.47 -10.41
C THR A 30 6.88 -3.42 -10.09
N GLN A 31 8.13 -2.96 -10.16
CA GLN A 31 9.29 -3.76 -9.77
C GLN A 31 9.22 -4.13 -8.28
N LYS A 32 8.93 -3.17 -7.41
CA LYS A 32 8.77 -3.39 -5.96
C LYS A 32 7.64 -4.35 -5.62
N LEU A 33 6.47 -4.17 -6.22
CA LEU A 33 5.32 -5.05 -6.05
C LEU A 33 5.59 -6.49 -6.52
N ASN A 34 6.46 -6.67 -7.50
CA ASN A 34 6.88 -8.00 -7.97
C ASN A 34 8.15 -8.52 -7.26
N ARG A 35 8.59 -7.87 -6.17
CA ARG A 35 9.79 -8.22 -5.41
C ARG A 35 11.08 -8.23 -6.24
N LYS A 36 11.12 -7.47 -7.34
CA LYS A 36 12.34 -7.28 -8.15
C LYS A 36 13.28 -6.24 -7.54
N THR A 37 12.74 -5.37 -6.70
CA THR A 37 13.47 -4.28 -6.05
C THR A 37 12.91 -4.12 -4.65
N GLU A 38 13.77 -3.88 -3.68
CA GLU A 38 13.35 -3.67 -2.29
C GLU A 38 12.69 -2.30 -2.10
N TRP A 39 11.79 -2.23 -1.13
CA TRP A 39 11.20 -0.97 -0.70
C TRP A 39 12.22 -0.15 0.06
N GLN A 40 12.39 1.11 -0.31
CA GLN A 40 13.30 2.00 0.41
C GLN A 40 12.60 2.52 1.66
N ARG A 41 13.38 2.84 2.69
CA ARG A 41 12.86 3.38 3.96
C ARG A 41 11.89 4.56 3.78
N ARG A 42 12.18 5.45 2.84
CA ARG A 42 11.29 6.59 2.49
C ARG A 42 9.92 6.16 1.98
N ASP A 43 9.87 5.07 1.22
CA ASP A 43 8.63 4.57 0.64
C ASP A 43 7.79 3.92 1.73
N CYS A 44 8.41 3.14 2.61
CA CYS A 44 7.76 2.53 3.76
C CYS A 44 7.14 3.59 4.69
N LEU A 45 7.87 4.67 4.98
CA LEU A 45 7.35 5.79 5.77
C LEU A 45 6.11 6.41 5.11
N ARG A 46 6.19 6.71 3.81
CA ARG A 46 5.06 7.33 3.10
C ARG A 46 3.84 6.43 3.04
N ILE A 47 4.03 5.14 2.80
CA ILE A 47 2.93 4.16 2.78
C ILE A 47 2.32 4.03 4.17
N ARG A 48 3.13 4.06 5.23
CA ARG A 48 2.66 4.08 6.61
C ARG A 48 1.83 5.33 6.92
N GLU A 49 2.27 6.51 6.47
CA GLU A 49 1.50 7.75 6.63
C GLU A 49 0.17 7.74 5.86
N LEU A 50 0.16 7.17 4.65
CA LEU A 50 -1.02 7.15 3.79
C LEU A 50 -2.05 6.09 4.18
N TYR A 51 -1.58 4.90 4.57
CA TYR A 51 -2.40 3.70 4.70
C TYR A 51 -2.29 3.02 6.07
N GLY A 52 -1.39 3.48 6.95
CA GLY A 52 -1.18 2.87 8.26
C GLY A 52 -0.46 1.53 8.24
N LEU A 53 0.08 1.09 7.10
CA LEU A 53 0.74 -0.21 6.96
C LEU A 53 2.12 -0.24 7.64
N SER A 54 2.48 -1.37 8.26
CA SER A 54 3.81 -1.54 8.85
C SER A 54 4.89 -1.71 7.78
N SER A 55 6.09 -1.23 8.08
CA SER A 55 7.27 -1.44 7.23
C SER A 55 7.61 -2.92 7.05
N ASP A 56 7.37 -3.75 8.08
CA ASP A 56 7.59 -5.20 8.02
C ASP A 56 6.66 -5.88 7.03
N PHE A 57 5.39 -5.45 7.01
CA PHE A 57 4.40 -5.92 6.05
C PHE A 57 4.76 -5.54 4.61
N ILE A 58 5.16 -4.27 4.40
CA ILE A 58 5.53 -3.74 3.09
C ILE A 58 6.73 -4.48 2.50
N GLN A 59 7.71 -4.80 3.36
CA GLN A 59 8.93 -5.52 3.00
C GLN A 59 8.76 -7.04 2.96
N ASP A 60 7.53 -7.57 3.12
CA ASP A 60 7.27 -9.01 3.17
C ASP A 60 8.04 -9.75 4.30
N LEU A 61 8.44 -9.06 5.37
CA LEU A 61 9.15 -9.64 6.52
C LEU A 61 8.23 -10.43 7.46
N ILE A 62 6.93 -10.10 7.43
CA ILE A 62 5.88 -10.83 8.12
C ILE A 62 4.88 -11.40 7.10
N PRO A 63 4.25 -12.55 7.38
CA PRO A 63 3.21 -13.09 6.52
C PRO A 63 1.97 -12.17 6.53
N TYR A 64 1.26 -12.13 5.40
CA TYR A 64 0.04 -11.31 5.24
C TYR A 64 -0.97 -11.50 6.37
N GLU A 65 -1.20 -12.76 6.76
CA GLU A 65 -2.15 -13.15 7.80
C GLU A 65 -1.74 -12.67 9.20
N MET A 66 -0.49 -12.26 9.41
CA MET A 66 -0.04 -11.72 10.69
C MET A 66 -0.47 -10.26 10.88
N GLU A 67 -0.42 -9.47 9.81
CA GLU A 67 -0.94 -8.09 9.79
C GLU A 67 -2.47 -8.08 9.67
N PHE A 68 -3.03 -9.07 8.96
CA PHE A 68 -4.47 -9.19 8.70
C PHE A 68 -5.03 -10.58 9.06
N PRO A 69 -5.10 -10.95 10.36
CA PRO A 69 -5.48 -12.29 10.80
C PRO A 69 -6.94 -12.69 10.53
N SER A 70 -7.81 -11.72 10.24
CA SER A 70 -9.21 -11.98 9.86
C SER A 70 -9.43 -12.06 8.34
N GLY A 71 -8.37 -12.01 7.53
CA GLY A 71 -8.47 -12.02 6.06
C GLY A 71 -9.16 -10.78 5.48
N ASN A 72 -9.51 -9.80 6.32
CA ASN A 72 -10.08 -8.54 5.90
C ASN A 72 -9.06 -7.45 6.26
N PRO A 73 -8.36 -6.86 5.29
CA PRO A 73 -7.61 -5.65 5.57
C PRO A 73 -8.64 -4.65 6.09
N ARG A 74 -8.55 -4.25 7.36
CA ARG A 74 -9.43 -3.25 7.98
C ARG A 74 -9.16 -1.86 7.37
N GLY A 75 -9.25 -1.74 6.04
CA GLY A 75 -9.27 -0.48 5.33
C GLY A 75 -10.66 0.09 5.35
N GLY A 76 -11.16 0.43 6.54
CA GLY A 76 -12.56 0.82 6.70
C GLY A 76 -12.95 1.47 8.01
N ASP A 77 -12.03 1.84 8.91
CA ASP A 77 -12.38 2.84 9.92
C ASP A 77 -12.19 4.22 9.30
N ALA A 78 -13.26 4.72 8.66
CA ALA A 78 -13.68 6.12 8.48
C ALA A 78 -12.70 7.22 7.98
N ALA A 79 -11.39 6.99 7.85
CA ALA A 79 -10.40 8.05 7.62
C ALA A 79 -10.05 8.25 6.12
N LEU A 80 -10.12 7.21 5.29
CA LEU A 80 -9.74 7.31 3.86
C LEU A 80 -10.87 7.86 2.97
N SER A 81 -12.13 7.80 3.40
CA SER A 81 -13.26 8.45 2.70
C SER A 81 -13.15 9.98 2.71
N SER A 82 -12.38 10.57 3.62
CA SER A 82 -12.15 12.03 3.68
C SER A 82 -11.06 12.54 2.73
N LEU A 83 -10.17 11.68 2.21
CA LEU A 83 -9.12 12.12 1.27
C LEU A 83 -9.53 12.08 -0.21
N CYS A 84 -10.61 11.40 -0.58
CA CYS A 84 -11.08 11.30 -1.96
C CYS A 84 -12.35 12.14 -2.26
N GLY A 85 -12.78 12.99 -1.31
CA GLY A 85 -14.06 13.72 -1.38
C GLY A 85 -13.97 15.25 -1.48
N ARG A 86 -12.82 15.86 -1.81
CA ARG A 86 -12.76 17.32 -2.00
C ARG A 86 -11.87 17.76 -3.15
N ALA A 87 -12.34 17.48 -4.36
CA ALA A 87 -11.99 18.26 -5.55
C ALA A 87 -13.31 18.70 -6.22
N ALA A 88 -13.61 20.00 -6.06
CA ALA A 88 -14.47 20.87 -6.86
C ALA A 88 -15.91 20.42 -7.19
N ARG A 89 -16.87 21.12 -6.59
CA ARG A 89 -17.80 22.03 -7.30
C ARG A 89 -18.30 23.11 -6.35
#